data_AF-Q7KUV8-F1
#
_entry.id   AF-Q7KUV8-F1
#
_cell.length_a   1.000
_cell.length_b   1.000
_cell.length_c   1.000
_cell.angle_alpha   90.00
_cell.angle_beta   90.00
_cell.angle_gamma   90.00
#
_symmetry.space_group_name_H-M   'P 1'
#
loop_
_entity.id
_entity.type
_entity.pdbx_description
1 polymer ?
#
loop_
_entity_poly.entity_id
_entity_poly.type
_entity_poly.pdbx_seq_one_letter_code
_entity_poly.pdbx_strand_id
1 'polypeptide(L)'
;MTANSSASESFELQFLERLQQQQQQQEQEQSAPAATKASCQQQSNIIGRISTSKCWLLGILLLLTVATSWPTGTIAAPRRARGLSLILPHRNHARLHHHHQHTRSISTKIVPLLTNQTEGREQCTDLKMTPNIEHLQVALEVAKNTREAVLCLTKEWLRNQNHTLPQDLHSYSLHSLALKHPLQSEVKEVKFQNQLGDFVYSGKVTTLQEEMPAIIESLLVLEHLYEIIVFDHQSWNCYFNNFVHFFHHNMHEALKVAGLNDACNPRNAEYNADHIWPMFGAAVETIKVLTIIEHKYEQLIKLYQ
;
A
#
# COMPACT_ATOMS: atom_id res chain seq x y z
N MET A 1 -18.66 -41.63 0.76
CA MET A 1 -17.78 -40.67 1.46
C MET A 1 -16.56 -40.35 0.57
N THR A 2 -16.77 -39.83 -0.64
CA THR A 2 -15.71 -39.73 -1.69
C THR A 2 -15.82 -38.47 -2.56
N ALA A 3 -16.48 -37.40 -2.11
CA ALA A 3 -16.72 -36.20 -2.93
C ALA A 3 -15.79 -35.00 -2.65
N ASN A 4 -14.96 -35.04 -1.59
CA ASN A 4 -14.16 -33.87 -1.19
C ASN A 4 -12.74 -33.82 -1.81
N SER A 5 -12.32 -34.87 -2.52
CA SER A 5 -10.97 -34.92 -3.12
C SER A 5 -10.88 -34.16 -4.44
N SER A 6 -11.95 -34.12 -5.24
CA SER A 6 -11.92 -33.54 -6.59
C SER A 6 -11.98 -32.01 -6.62
N ALA A 7 -12.48 -31.37 -5.55
CA ALA A 7 -12.58 -29.91 -5.47
C ALA A 7 -11.25 -29.25 -5.05
N SER A 8 -10.49 -29.90 -4.16
CA SER A 8 -9.17 -29.43 -3.71
C SER A 8 -8.15 -29.41 -4.85
N GLU A 9 -8.18 -30.42 -5.72
CA GLU A 9 -7.33 -30.47 -6.92
C GLU A 9 -7.71 -29.36 -7.91
N SER A 10 -8.98 -28.98 -8.00
CA SER A 10 -9.45 -27.93 -8.92
C SER A 10 -8.87 -26.55 -8.62
N PHE A 11 -8.74 -26.17 -7.35
CA PHE A 11 -8.20 -24.84 -7.02
C PHE A 11 -6.68 -24.79 -7.21
N GLU A 12 -5.94 -25.81 -6.78
CA GLU A 12 -4.50 -25.88 -7.05
C GLU A 12 -4.21 -25.97 -8.55
N LEU A 13 -4.97 -26.76 -9.32
CA LEU A 13 -4.85 -26.77 -10.78
C LEU A 13 -5.13 -25.39 -11.37
N GLN A 14 -6.22 -24.71 -10.99
CA GLN A 14 -6.53 -23.38 -11.52
C GLN A 14 -5.48 -22.33 -11.12
N PHE A 15 -4.94 -22.43 -9.91
CA PHE A 15 -3.89 -21.54 -9.42
C PHE A 15 -2.59 -21.75 -10.19
N LEU A 16 -2.15 -23.00 -10.32
CA LEU A 16 -0.96 -23.36 -11.10
C LEU A 16 -1.16 -23.02 -12.58
N GLU A 17 -2.34 -23.22 -13.13
CA GLU A 17 -2.66 -22.89 -14.52
C GLU A 17 -2.63 -21.37 -14.75
N ARG A 18 -3.18 -20.56 -13.83
CA ARG A 18 -3.05 -19.08 -13.90
C ARG A 18 -1.60 -18.62 -13.77
N LEU A 19 -0.84 -19.17 -12.83
CA LEU A 19 0.59 -18.88 -12.67
C LEU A 19 1.38 -19.24 -13.93
N GLN A 20 1.09 -20.40 -14.52
CA GLN A 20 1.76 -20.87 -15.73
C GLN A 20 1.37 -20.05 -16.96
N GLN A 21 0.10 -19.67 -17.11
CA GLN A 21 -0.35 -18.79 -18.19
C GLN A 21 0.32 -17.40 -18.12
N GLN A 22 0.51 -16.86 -16.91
CA GLN A 22 1.21 -15.58 -16.74
C GLN A 22 2.72 -15.68 -16.98
N GLN A 23 3.37 -16.79 -16.58
CA GLN A 23 4.78 -17.05 -16.95
C GLN A 23 4.94 -17.17 -18.46
N GLN A 24 4.02 -17.88 -19.14
CA GLN A 24 4.04 -17.98 -20.60
C GLN A 24 3.83 -16.62 -21.28
N GLN A 25 2.96 -15.76 -20.76
CA GLN A 25 2.80 -14.39 -21.27
C GLN A 25 4.08 -13.56 -21.11
N GLN A 26 4.79 -13.69 -19.98
CA GLN A 26 6.08 -13.03 -19.77
C GLN A 26 7.18 -13.54 -20.72
N GLU A 27 7.23 -14.85 -21.00
CA GLU A 27 8.17 -15.44 -21.96
C GLU A 27 7.84 -15.05 -23.42
N GLN A 28 6.56 -14.91 -23.75
CA GLN A 28 6.11 -14.46 -25.07
C GLN A 28 6.41 -12.97 -25.32
N GLU A 29 6.28 -12.12 -24.30
CA GLU A 29 6.69 -10.70 -24.39
C GLU A 29 8.22 -10.52 -24.43
N GLN A 30 9.00 -11.49 -23.93
CA GLN A 30 10.46 -11.46 -24.04
C GLN A 30 10.97 -11.88 -25.42
N SER A 31 10.21 -12.66 -26.19
CA SER A 31 10.61 -13.22 -27.50
C SER A 31 10.08 -12.45 -28.72
N ALA A 32 9.24 -11.42 -28.54
CA ALA A 32 8.79 -10.55 -29.63
C ALA A 32 9.83 -9.47 -30.01
N PRO A 33 10.10 -9.25 -31.32
CA PRO A 33 11.05 -8.25 -31.78
C PRO A 33 10.46 -6.84 -31.68
N ALA A 34 11.09 -5.99 -30.86
CA ALA A 34 11.11 -4.52 -30.92
C ALA A 34 9.83 -3.77 -31.38
N ALA A 35 8.68 -4.07 -30.78
CA ALA A 35 7.49 -3.23 -30.89
C ALA A 35 7.00 -2.88 -29.48
N THR A 36 7.39 -1.68 -29.01
CA THR A 36 6.85 -1.00 -27.81
C THR A 36 6.73 -1.90 -26.56
N LYS A 37 7.85 -2.49 -26.12
CA LYS A 37 7.96 -2.90 -24.71
C LYS A 37 7.62 -1.67 -23.88
N ALA A 38 6.60 -1.75 -23.03
CA ALA A 38 6.40 -0.83 -21.92
C ALA A 38 7.63 -0.97 -21.04
N SER A 39 8.66 -0.24 -21.45
CA SER A 39 9.93 -0.20 -20.78
C SER A 39 9.64 0.51 -19.48
N CYS A 40 9.55 -0.24 -18.37
CA CYS A 40 9.72 0.32 -17.04
C CYS A 40 11.17 0.84 -16.85
N GLN A 41 11.81 1.33 -17.92
CA GLN A 41 13.06 2.07 -17.87
C GLN A 41 12.79 3.33 -17.08
N GLN A 42 13.27 3.27 -15.83
CA GLN A 42 13.83 4.40 -15.12
C GLN A 42 14.48 5.35 -16.13
N GLN A 43 13.85 6.49 -16.40
CA GLN A 43 14.56 7.67 -16.85
C GLN A 43 15.41 8.17 -15.67
N SER A 44 16.46 7.43 -15.31
CA SER A 44 17.64 7.99 -14.68
C SER A 44 18.42 8.71 -15.77
N ASN A 45 17.87 9.83 -16.25
CA ASN A 45 18.63 10.77 -17.04
C ASN A 45 19.61 11.47 -16.10
N ILE A 46 20.90 11.21 -16.35
CA ILE A 46 22.03 12.07 -16.02
C ILE A 46 22.49 12.01 -14.55
N ILE A 47 23.10 10.89 -14.17
CA ILE A 47 24.36 10.95 -13.40
C ILE A 47 25.36 10.10 -14.17
N GLY A 48 26.14 10.77 -15.02
CA GLY A 48 27.27 10.16 -15.71
C GLY A 48 28.18 9.44 -14.72
N ARG A 49 28.78 8.34 -15.16
CA ARG A 49 29.77 7.53 -14.43
C ARG A 49 30.83 8.43 -13.79
N ILE A 50 30.61 8.86 -12.55
CA ILE A 50 31.63 9.50 -11.73
C ILE A 50 32.42 8.35 -11.12
N SER A 51 33.66 8.19 -11.59
CA SER A 51 34.67 7.35 -10.96
C SER A 51 34.63 7.54 -9.45
N THR A 52 34.54 6.44 -8.70
CA THR A 52 34.48 6.42 -7.22
C THR A 52 35.62 7.19 -6.56
N SER A 53 36.75 7.41 -7.25
CA SER A 53 37.84 8.26 -6.78
C SER A 53 37.52 9.76 -6.72
N LYS A 54 36.60 10.26 -7.57
CA LYS A 54 36.24 11.69 -7.61
C LYS A 54 35.14 12.06 -6.59
N CYS A 55 34.31 11.11 -6.17
CA CYS A 55 33.33 11.35 -5.09
C CYS A 55 34.00 11.60 -3.74
N TRP A 56 35.13 10.95 -3.46
CA TRP A 56 35.86 11.15 -2.20
C TRP A 56 36.47 12.55 -2.10
N LEU A 57 36.96 13.10 -3.23
CA LEU A 57 37.49 14.46 -3.30
C LEU A 57 36.40 15.52 -3.09
N LEU A 58 35.18 15.31 -3.61
CA LEU A 58 34.06 16.23 -3.36
C LEU A 58 33.59 16.19 -1.90
N GLY A 59 33.61 15.01 -1.25
CA GLY A 59 33.28 14.88 0.17
C GLY A 59 34.26 15.63 1.08
N ILE A 60 35.56 15.54 0.80
CA ILE A 60 36.59 16.26 1.57
C ILE A 60 36.52 17.76 1.33
N LEU A 61 36.26 18.20 0.09
CA LEU A 61 36.13 19.63 -0.21
C LEU A 61 34.92 20.26 0.50
N LEU A 62 33.83 19.51 0.66
CA LEU A 62 32.62 19.99 1.34
C LEU A 62 32.78 20.02 2.86
N LEU A 63 33.58 19.12 3.44
CA LEU A 63 33.95 19.19 4.86
C LEU A 63 34.90 20.37 5.16
N LEU A 64 35.81 20.68 4.24
CA LEU A 64 36.70 21.84 4.37
C LEU A 64 35.96 23.17 4.30
N THR A 65 34.91 23.31 3.48
CA THR A 65 34.15 24.57 3.38
C THR A 65 33.21 24.81 4.57
N VAL A 66 32.68 23.75 5.20
CA VAL A 66 31.87 23.89 6.42
C VAL A 66 32.73 24.20 7.64
N ALA A 67 33.97 23.72 7.70
CA ALA A 67 34.88 24.02 8.81
C ALA A 67 35.44 25.46 8.77
N THR A 68 35.55 26.08 7.59
CA THR A 68 36.09 27.46 7.47
C THR A 68 35.02 28.56 7.55
N SER A 69 33.73 28.21 7.57
CA SER A 69 32.62 29.17 7.54
C SER A 69 31.99 29.43 8.91
N TRP A 70 32.78 29.35 9.98
CA TRP A 70 32.39 29.83 11.31
C TRP A 70 32.85 31.28 11.50
N PRO A 71 31.98 32.29 11.33
CA PRO A 71 32.26 33.63 11.81
C PRO A 71 32.11 33.64 13.34
N THR A 72 33.25 33.71 14.01
CA THR A 72 33.36 34.21 15.37
C THR A 72 32.78 35.61 15.48
N GLY A 73 31.85 35.79 16.42
CA GLY A 73 31.55 37.08 17.04
C GLY A 73 30.70 38.03 16.19
N THR A 74 29.43 38.17 16.55
CA THR A 74 28.89 39.38 17.18
C THR A 74 27.38 39.31 17.32
N ILE A 75 26.94 39.86 18.44
CA ILE A 75 25.57 39.92 18.95
C ILE A 75 24.75 40.89 18.11
N ALA A 76 23.61 40.46 17.57
CA ALA A 76 22.52 41.37 17.21
C ALA A 76 21.16 40.65 17.29
N ALA A 77 20.38 41.08 18.27
CA ALA A 77 19.01 40.67 18.58
C ALA A 77 17.99 41.14 17.50
N PRO A 78 16.71 40.69 17.54
CA PRO A 78 15.84 40.63 16.38
C PRO A 78 15.19 41.99 16.04
N ARG A 79 15.19 42.36 14.75
CA ARG A 79 14.47 43.55 14.26
C ARG A 79 13.13 43.18 13.64
N ARG A 80 12.08 43.56 14.36
CA ARG A 80 10.73 43.83 13.85
C ARG A 80 10.78 44.79 12.64
N ALA A 81 9.90 44.50 11.69
CA ALA A 81 9.06 45.42 10.92
C ALA A 81 9.70 46.72 10.36
N ARG A 82 10.08 46.65 9.08
CA ARG A 82 9.90 47.69 8.04
C ARG A 82 9.77 46.89 6.72
N GLY A 83 8.66 46.81 5.99
CA GLY A 83 7.64 47.82 5.76
C GLY A 83 8.14 48.80 4.71
N LEU A 84 8.21 48.40 3.43
CA LEU A 84 7.92 49.23 2.27
C LEU A 84 8.10 48.43 0.96
N SER A 85 7.37 48.88 -0.06
CA SER A 85 7.32 48.39 -1.44
C SER A 85 6.73 46.99 -1.63
N LEU A 86 5.41 46.92 -1.76
CA LEU A 86 4.76 46.41 -2.97
C LEU A 86 3.30 46.87 -2.99
N ILE A 87 3.04 47.75 -3.96
CA ILE A 87 1.81 47.86 -4.76
C ILE A 87 0.62 48.65 -4.17
N LEU A 88 0.23 49.65 -4.96
CA LEU A 88 -0.76 50.71 -4.75
C LEU A 88 -2.18 50.23 -4.40
N PRO A 89 -3.00 51.08 -3.73
CA PRO A 89 -4.43 50.85 -3.57
C PRO A 89 -5.20 51.39 -4.78
N HIS A 90 -5.72 50.52 -5.64
CA HIS A 90 -6.79 50.90 -6.57
C HIS A 90 -8.15 50.71 -5.90
N ARG A 91 -8.78 51.85 -5.60
CA ARG A 91 -10.19 51.97 -5.23
C ARG A 91 -11.10 51.33 -6.28
N ASN A 92 -12.18 50.72 -5.80
CA ASN A 92 -13.34 50.19 -6.54
C ASN A 92 -13.26 48.72 -6.98
N HIS A 93 -13.19 47.77 -6.04
CA HIS A 93 -13.95 46.50 -6.14
C HIS A 93 -14.22 45.95 -4.74
N ALA A 94 -15.49 46.03 -4.33
CA ALA A 94 -15.99 45.30 -3.17
C ALA A 94 -15.98 43.81 -3.47
N ARG A 95 -14.98 43.06 -3.00
CA ARG A 95 -15.10 41.62 -2.77
C ARG A 95 -14.41 41.25 -1.47
N LEU A 96 -15.26 40.74 -0.59
CA LEU A 96 -15.01 40.25 0.74
C LEU A 96 -13.74 39.40 0.85
N HIS A 97 -13.08 39.55 2.00
CA HIS A 97 -12.33 38.52 2.67
C HIS A 97 -13.03 37.15 2.55
N HIS A 98 -12.50 36.29 1.68
CA HIS A 98 -12.84 34.88 1.64
C HIS A 98 -11.60 34.04 1.94
N HIS A 99 -11.16 34.05 3.20
CA HIS A 99 -10.41 32.92 3.79
C HIS A 99 -11.35 31.75 4.13
N HIS A 100 -12.40 31.55 3.32
CA HIS A 100 -13.41 30.49 3.45
C HIS A 100 -13.43 29.63 2.18
N GLN A 101 -12.32 28.95 1.89
CA GLN A 101 -12.19 27.94 0.82
C GLN A 101 -11.07 27.00 1.29
N HIS A 102 -11.26 25.75 1.73
CA HIS A 102 -12.37 24.82 1.65
C HIS A 102 -12.37 23.91 2.89
N THR A 103 -13.20 24.19 3.90
CA THR A 103 -13.95 23.11 4.56
C THR A 103 -15.15 22.79 3.67
N ARG A 104 -14.92 22.50 2.37
CA ARG A 104 -15.96 21.86 1.58
C ARG A 104 -16.11 20.48 2.18
N SER A 105 -17.35 20.08 2.48
CA SER A 105 -17.67 18.70 2.78
C SER A 105 -16.96 17.84 1.73
N ILE A 106 -15.99 17.04 2.17
CA ILE A 106 -15.32 16.08 1.30
C ILE A 106 -16.44 15.21 0.74
N SER A 107 -16.62 15.22 -0.58
CA SER A 107 -17.64 14.40 -1.21
C SER A 107 -17.32 12.95 -0.88
N THR A 108 -18.26 12.27 -0.23
CA THR A 108 -18.16 10.85 0.05
C THR A 108 -19.26 10.16 -0.72
N LYS A 109 -18.92 9.63 -1.89
CA LYS A 109 -19.82 8.76 -2.64
C LYS A 109 -19.44 7.33 -2.33
N ILE A 110 -20.09 6.78 -1.31
CA ILE A 110 -19.94 5.38 -0.96
C ILE A 110 -20.68 4.53 -2.00
N VAL A 111 -19.95 3.65 -2.68
CA VAL A 111 -20.49 2.74 -3.69
C VAL A 111 -20.23 1.28 -3.27
N PRO A 112 -21.07 0.33 -3.72
CA PRO A 112 -20.82 -1.08 -3.45
C PRO A 112 -19.56 -1.57 -4.18
N LEU A 113 -18.77 -2.36 -3.47
CA LEU A 113 -17.72 -3.22 -4.02
C LEU A 113 -18.27 -4.65 -4.00
N LEU A 114 -18.78 -5.09 -5.16
CA LEU A 114 -19.29 -6.45 -5.31
C LEU A 114 -18.11 -7.41 -5.38
N THR A 115 -18.04 -8.29 -4.40
CA THR A 115 -16.99 -9.31 -4.32
C THR A 115 -17.47 -10.60 -4.98
N ASN A 116 -16.58 -11.31 -5.67
CA ASN A 116 -16.89 -12.59 -6.31
C ASN A 116 -17.42 -13.59 -5.28
N GLN A 117 -18.59 -14.18 -5.58
CA GLN A 117 -19.21 -15.22 -4.79
C GLN A 117 -19.13 -16.53 -5.58
N THR A 118 -18.71 -17.61 -4.92
CA THR A 118 -18.71 -18.96 -5.49
C THR A 118 -19.89 -19.73 -4.93
N GLU A 119 -20.73 -20.28 -5.82
CA GLU A 119 -21.86 -21.12 -5.43
C GLU A 119 -21.38 -22.33 -4.61
N GLY A 120 -22.08 -22.62 -3.50
CA GLY A 120 -21.77 -23.73 -2.61
C GLY A 120 -20.69 -23.47 -1.56
N ARG A 121 -20.03 -22.30 -1.55
CA ARG A 121 -19.06 -21.93 -0.50
C ARG A 121 -19.71 -21.16 0.64
N GLU A 122 -19.25 -21.43 1.87
CA GLU A 122 -19.68 -20.73 3.08
C GLU A 122 -19.16 -19.28 3.10
N GLN A 123 -19.88 -18.39 3.80
CA GLN A 123 -19.42 -17.03 4.05
C GLN A 123 -18.23 -17.05 5.01
N CYS A 124 -17.29 -16.11 4.87
CA CYS A 124 -16.12 -16.05 5.74
C CYS A 124 -16.48 -15.87 7.22
N THR A 125 -17.61 -15.23 7.53
CA THR A 125 -18.11 -15.08 8.91
C THR A 125 -18.55 -16.39 9.56
N ASP A 126 -18.93 -17.38 8.75
CA ASP A 126 -19.47 -18.66 9.21
C ASP A 126 -18.42 -19.79 9.15
N LEU A 127 -17.17 -19.43 8.82
CA LEU A 127 -16.08 -20.34 8.54
C LEU A 127 -15.75 -21.22 9.74
N LYS A 128 -15.97 -22.52 9.60
CA LYS A 128 -15.50 -23.52 10.57
C LYS A 128 -14.11 -23.96 10.18
N MET A 129 -13.16 -23.78 11.09
CA MET A 129 -11.75 -24.03 10.80
C MET A 129 -11.05 -24.82 11.91
N THR A 130 -10.01 -25.55 11.52
CA THR A 130 -9.14 -26.30 12.44
C THR A 130 -7.73 -25.74 12.28
N PRO A 131 -7.35 -24.73 13.10
CA PRO A 131 -6.13 -23.98 12.83
C PRO A 131 -4.88 -24.87 12.84
N ASN A 132 -4.01 -24.68 11.85
CA ASN A 132 -2.70 -25.29 11.78
C ASN A 132 -1.64 -24.28 12.22
N ILE A 133 -1.30 -24.34 13.51
CA ILE A 133 -0.38 -23.42 14.18
C ILE A 133 1.04 -23.50 13.57
N GLU A 134 1.43 -24.64 13.00
CA GLU A 134 2.76 -24.84 12.40
C GLU A 134 3.03 -23.89 11.21
N HIS A 135 1.97 -23.44 10.53
CA HIS A 135 2.09 -22.51 9.40
C HIS A 135 2.18 -21.03 9.80
N LEU A 136 1.95 -20.67 11.07
CA LEU A 136 1.94 -19.26 11.49
C LEU A 136 3.27 -18.55 11.21
N GLN A 137 4.39 -19.24 11.41
CA GLN A 137 5.72 -18.66 11.18
C GLN A 137 5.93 -18.32 9.69
N VAL A 138 5.49 -19.21 8.80
CA VAL A 138 5.58 -19.02 7.35
C VAL A 138 4.65 -17.90 6.90
N ALA A 139 3.41 -17.88 7.42
CA ALA A 139 2.45 -16.83 7.12
C ALA A 139 2.93 -15.45 7.59
N LEU A 140 3.58 -15.37 8.77
CA LEU A 140 4.22 -14.14 9.25
C LEU A 140 5.32 -13.66 8.28
N GLU A 141 6.21 -14.57 7.86
CA GLU A 141 7.30 -14.23 6.96
C GLU A 141 6.78 -13.72 5.61
N VAL A 142 5.76 -14.39 5.04
CA VAL A 142 5.12 -13.96 3.79
C VAL A 142 4.43 -12.60 3.96
N ALA A 143 3.70 -12.38 5.04
CA ALA A 143 3.04 -11.10 5.31
C ALA A 143 4.04 -9.95 5.46
N LYS A 144 5.13 -10.18 6.20
CA LYS A 144 6.20 -9.20 6.38
C LYS A 144 6.88 -8.84 5.06
N ASN A 145 7.34 -9.84 4.31
CA ASN A 145 8.01 -9.63 3.02
C ASN A 145 7.07 -8.93 2.02
N THR A 146 5.78 -9.29 2.04
CA THR A 146 4.77 -8.66 1.21
C THR A 146 4.56 -7.20 1.57
N ARG A 147 4.40 -6.88 2.86
CA ARG A 147 4.25 -5.49 3.33
C ARG A 147 5.44 -4.64 2.90
N GLU A 148 6.64 -5.14 3.08
CA GLU A 148 7.88 -4.46 2.67
C GLU A 148 7.90 -4.23 1.15
N ALA A 149 7.53 -5.23 0.35
CA ALA A 149 7.49 -5.12 -1.11
C ALA A 149 6.43 -4.11 -1.59
N VAL A 150 5.21 -4.16 -1.05
CA VAL A 150 4.12 -3.21 -1.35
C VAL A 150 4.54 -1.79 -0.99
N LEU A 151 5.13 -1.59 0.19
CA LEU A 151 5.62 -0.28 0.62
C LEU A 151 6.72 0.23 -0.30
N CYS A 152 7.65 -0.64 -0.70
CA CYS A 152 8.72 -0.31 -1.63
C CYS A 152 8.18 0.12 -3.00
N LEU A 153 7.34 -0.71 -3.63
CA LEU A 153 6.74 -0.41 -4.93
C LEU A 153 5.90 0.87 -4.90
N THR A 154 5.17 1.12 -3.82
CA THR A 154 4.42 2.37 -3.63
C THR A 154 5.37 3.57 -3.58
N LYS A 155 6.48 3.48 -2.84
CA LYS A 155 7.49 4.54 -2.77
C LYS A 155 8.16 4.78 -4.13
N GLU A 156 8.45 3.73 -4.89
CA GLU A 156 9.02 3.83 -6.24
C GLU A 156 8.04 4.48 -7.23
N TRP A 157 6.77 4.07 -7.19
CA TRP A 157 5.70 4.65 -7.98
C TRP A 157 5.53 6.15 -7.71
N LEU A 158 5.49 6.55 -6.44
CA LEU A 158 5.40 7.97 -6.05
C LEU A 158 6.64 8.75 -6.50
N ARG A 159 7.83 8.17 -6.35
CA ARG A 159 9.07 8.81 -6.80
C ARG A 159 9.08 9.06 -8.31
N ASN A 160 8.53 8.13 -9.10
CA ASN A 160 8.38 8.30 -10.55
C ASN A 160 7.44 9.47 -10.91
N GLN A 161 6.55 9.87 -9.98
CA GLN A 161 5.67 11.03 -10.11
C GLN A 161 6.22 12.30 -9.42
N ASN A 162 7.48 12.29 -8.97
CA ASN A 162 8.11 13.36 -8.17
C ASN A 162 7.44 13.63 -6.82
N HIS A 163 6.82 12.61 -6.23
CA HIS A 163 6.16 12.67 -4.93
C HIS A 163 6.90 11.86 -3.88
N THR A 164 6.54 12.05 -2.61
CA THR A 164 7.03 11.21 -1.50
C THR A 164 5.88 10.75 -0.63
N LEU A 165 6.02 9.54 -0.08
CA LEU A 165 4.98 8.95 0.77
C LEU A 165 4.59 9.85 1.96
N PRO A 166 5.51 10.44 2.75
CA PRO A 166 5.12 11.32 3.87
C PRO A 166 4.37 12.58 3.40
N GLN A 167 4.78 13.15 2.27
CA GLN A 167 4.14 14.33 1.69
C GLN A 167 2.71 14.04 1.26
N ASP A 168 2.49 12.92 0.58
CA ASP A 168 1.17 12.57 0.07
C ASP A 168 0.24 12.09 1.19
N LEU A 169 0.76 11.34 2.17
CA LEU A 169 -0.01 11.00 3.37
C LEU A 169 -0.50 12.25 4.11
N HIS A 170 0.33 13.29 4.19
CA HIS A 170 -0.08 14.57 4.77
C HIS A 170 -1.09 15.30 3.89
N SER A 171 -0.85 15.39 2.58
CA SER A 171 -1.71 16.10 1.62
C SER A 171 -3.11 15.50 1.54
N TYR A 172 -3.21 14.18 1.68
CA TYR A 172 -4.47 13.44 1.59
C TYR A 172 -5.01 12.98 2.96
N SER A 173 -4.50 13.52 4.08
CA SER A 173 -4.87 13.06 5.43
C SER A 173 -6.35 13.21 5.77
N LEU A 174 -7.07 14.08 5.04
CA LEU A 174 -8.51 14.30 5.21
C LEU A 174 -9.36 13.42 4.27
N HIS A 175 -8.74 12.78 3.28
CA HIS A 175 -9.42 11.89 2.34
C HIS A 175 -9.30 10.45 2.85
N SER A 176 -10.44 9.77 2.91
CA SER A 176 -10.49 8.35 3.27
C SER A 176 -11.08 7.58 2.11
N LEU A 177 -10.43 6.47 1.74
CA LEU A 177 -11.00 5.49 0.84
C LEU A 177 -12.24 4.84 1.45
N ALA A 178 -12.37 4.88 2.79
CA ALA A 178 -13.51 4.34 3.52
C ALA A 178 -13.87 2.90 3.11
N LEU A 179 -12.85 2.09 2.78
CA LEU A 179 -13.03 0.70 2.42
C LEU A 179 -13.59 -0.05 3.62
N LYS A 180 -14.67 -0.79 3.40
CA LYS A 180 -15.31 -1.63 4.41
C LYS A 180 -14.79 -3.05 4.29
N HIS A 181 -14.13 -3.53 5.33
CA HIS A 181 -13.66 -4.90 5.47
C HIS A 181 -13.52 -5.21 6.98
N PRO A 182 -13.34 -6.47 7.41
CA PRO A 182 -13.34 -6.84 8.83
C PRO A 182 -12.30 -6.11 9.69
N LEU A 183 -11.16 -5.73 9.12
CA LEU A 183 -10.07 -5.05 9.82
C LEU A 183 -10.18 -3.50 9.82
N GLN A 184 -11.34 -2.94 9.44
CA GLN A 184 -11.51 -1.50 9.24
C GLN A 184 -11.30 -0.69 10.54
N SER A 185 -11.66 -1.23 11.70
CA SER A 185 -11.41 -0.59 13.00
C SER A 185 -9.92 -0.39 13.23
N GLU A 186 -9.13 -1.43 13.00
CA GLU A 186 -7.69 -1.48 13.19
C GLU A 186 -6.97 -0.58 12.19
N VAL A 187 -7.46 -0.48 10.95
CA VAL A 187 -6.91 0.41 9.91
C VAL A 187 -6.90 1.88 10.36
N LYS A 188 -7.89 2.30 11.16
CA LYS A 188 -7.95 3.66 11.71
C LYS A 188 -6.89 3.92 12.78
N GLU A 189 -6.36 2.87 13.39
CA GLU A 189 -5.35 2.93 14.45
C GLU A 189 -3.91 2.86 13.91
N VAL A 190 -3.72 2.42 12.66
CA VAL A 190 -2.40 2.36 12.03
C VAL A 190 -1.85 3.77 11.80
N LYS A 191 -0.63 4.03 12.30
CA LYS A 191 0.03 5.33 12.20
C LYS A 191 1.27 5.23 11.34
N PHE A 192 1.47 6.20 10.46
CA PHE A 192 2.74 6.37 9.76
C PHE A 192 3.73 7.12 10.64
N GLN A 193 4.89 6.51 10.90
CA GLN A 193 5.98 7.09 11.67
C GLN A 193 7.05 7.63 10.71
N ASN A 194 7.04 8.94 10.46
CA ASN A 194 7.97 9.61 9.55
C ASN A 194 9.45 9.27 9.82
N GLN A 195 9.83 9.07 11.09
CA GLN A 195 11.20 8.75 11.49
C GLN A 195 11.65 7.36 11.01
N LEU A 196 10.74 6.39 11.01
CA LEU A 196 10.99 5.03 10.50
C LEU A 196 10.69 4.92 9.00
N GLY A 197 9.93 5.88 8.46
CA GLY A 197 9.42 5.80 7.09
C GLY A 197 8.46 4.62 6.89
N ASP A 198 7.74 4.26 7.96
CA ASP A 198 6.97 3.02 8.04
C ASP A 198 5.63 3.18 8.79
N PHE A 199 4.71 2.25 8.56
CA PHE A 199 3.43 2.13 9.25
C PHE A 199 3.56 1.22 10.45
N VAL A 200 2.97 1.63 11.58
CA VAL A 200 3.04 0.89 12.84
C VAL A 200 1.63 0.72 13.42
N TYR A 201 1.38 -0.47 13.94
CA TYR A 201 0.16 -0.87 14.61
C TYR A 201 0.50 -1.62 15.91
N SER A 202 -0.32 -1.47 16.94
CA SER A 202 -0.10 -2.08 18.26
C SER A 202 -1.41 -2.41 18.98
N GLY A 203 -2.45 -2.76 18.21
CA GLY A 203 -3.73 -3.11 18.79
C GLY A 203 -3.76 -4.53 19.35
N LYS A 204 -4.90 -4.89 19.96
CA LYS A 204 -5.10 -6.20 20.58
C LYS A 204 -5.32 -7.27 19.51
N VAL A 205 -4.95 -8.50 19.85
CA VAL A 205 -5.11 -9.70 19.03
C VAL A 205 -5.81 -10.75 19.88
N THR A 206 -6.81 -11.43 19.32
CA THR A 206 -7.64 -12.40 20.04
C THR A 206 -7.20 -13.84 19.77
N THR A 207 -8.08 -14.69 19.23
CA THR A 207 -7.82 -16.11 18.98
C THR A 207 -7.67 -16.37 17.49
N LEU A 208 -7.04 -17.49 17.10
CA LEU A 208 -6.98 -17.87 15.68
C LEU A 208 -8.38 -17.87 15.05
N GLN A 209 -9.37 -18.43 15.76
CA GLN A 209 -10.78 -18.56 15.35
C GLN A 209 -11.43 -17.24 14.95
N GLU A 210 -11.07 -16.14 15.60
CA GLU A 210 -11.61 -14.82 15.30
C GLU A 210 -10.76 -14.07 14.27
N GLU A 211 -9.43 -14.22 14.34
CA GLU A 211 -8.51 -13.42 13.54
C GLU A 211 -8.37 -13.92 12.10
N MET A 212 -8.30 -15.23 11.88
CA MET A 212 -8.08 -15.78 10.54
C MET A 212 -9.20 -15.48 9.55
N PRO A 213 -10.50 -15.62 9.91
CA PRO A 213 -11.58 -15.22 9.00
C PRO A 213 -11.50 -13.74 8.61
N ALA A 214 -11.13 -12.86 9.55
CA ALA A 214 -10.99 -11.43 9.31
C ALA A 214 -9.82 -11.10 8.38
N ILE A 215 -8.69 -11.81 8.51
CA ILE A 215 -7.53 -11.70 7.63
C ILE A 215 -7.88 -12.14 6.21
N ILE A 216 -8.45 -13.36 6.07
CA ILE A 216 -8.84 -13.95 4.78
C ILE A 216 -9.84 -13.02 4.05
N GLU A 217 -10.92 -12.63 4.73
CA GLU A 217 -11.94 -11.77 4.12
C GLU A 217 -11.37 -10.39 3.74
N SER A 218 -10.48 -9.81 4.56
CA SER A 218 -9.86 -8.51 4.22
C SER A 218 -8.96 -8.58 2.99
N LEU A 219 -8.18 -9.66 2.85
CA LEU A 219 -7.34 -9.88 1.67
C LEU A 219 -8.18 -10.07 0.41
N LEU A 220 -9.30 -10.81 0.50
CA LEU A 220 -10.24 -10.96 -0.62
C LEU A 220 -10.85 -9.62 -1.02
N VAL A 221 -11.26 -8.79 -0.06
CA VAL A 221 -11.80 -7.46 -0.36
C VAL A 221 -10.77 -6.57 -1.04
N LEU A 222 -9.50 -6.62 -0.62
CA LEU A 222 -8.42 -5.88 -1.27
C LEU A 222 -8.17 -6.35 -2.71
N GLU A 223 -8.20 -7.65 -2.96
CA GLU A 223 -8.07 -8.19 -4.33
C GLU A 223 -9.13 -7.58 -5.25
N HIS A 224 -10.41 -7.63 -4.86
CA HIS A 224 -11.51 -7.05 -5.64
C HIS A 224 -11.42 -5.53 -5.78
N LEU A 225 -10.90 -4.83 -4.77
CA LEU A 225 -10.65 -3.39 -4.88
C LEU A 225 -9.68 -3.09 -6.03
N TYR A 226 -8.64 -3.89 -6.21
CA TYR A 226 -7.67 -3.71 -7.29
C TYR A 226 -8.21 -4.11 -8.67
N GLU A 227 -9.23 -4.98 -8.75
CA GLU A 227 -9.92 -5.28 -10.00
C GLU A 227 -10.78 -4.10 -10.50
N ILE A 228 -11.33 -3.30 -9.59
CA ILE A 228 -12.27 -2.22 -9.94
C ILE A 228 -11.65 -0.84 -10.05
N ILE A 229 -10.50 -0.60 -9.41
CA ILE A 229 -9.81 0.69 -9.50
C ILE A 229 -9.21 0.82 -10.91
N VAL A 230 -9.43 1.98 -11.52
CA VAL A 230 -8.84 2.29 -12.82
C VAL A 230 -7.41 2.77 -12.62
N PHE A 231 -6.46 1.99 -13.14
CA PHE A 231 -5.04 2.33 -13.17
C PHE A 231 -4.65 2.77 -14.59
N ASP A 232 -3.74 3.74 -14.69
CA ASP A 232 -3.08 3.97 -15.98
C ASP A 232 -2.12 2.81 -16.30
N HIS A 233 -1.86 2.61 -17.60
CA HIS A 233 -1.07 1.48 -18.09
C HIS A 233 0.32 1.36 -17.45
N GLN A 234 0.98 2.49 -17.16
CA GLN A 234 2.31 2.48 -16.57
C GLN A 234 2.24 2.13 -15.09
N SER A 235 1.33 2.76 -14.34
CA SER A 235 1.12 2.47 -12.92
C SER A 235 0.75 1.00 -12.68
N TRP A 236 -0.15 0.45 -13.50
CA TRP A 236 -0.57 -0.95 -13.40
C TRP A 236 0.60 -1.91 -13.66
N ASN A 237 1.18 -1.85 -14.87
CA ASN A 237 2.13 -2.87 -15.31
C ASN A 237 3.49 -2.79 -14.61
N CYS A 238 3.93 -1.60 -14.18
CA CYS A 238 5.22 -1.46 -13.51
C CYS A 238 5.15 -1.62 -11.98
N TYR A 239 3.98 -1.43 -11.35
CA TYR A 239 3.88 -1.39 -9.89
C TYR A 239 2.74 -2.23 -9.33
N PHE A 240 1.49 -1.90 -9.66
CA PHE A 240 0.33 -2.43 -8.93
C PHE A 240 -0.09 -3.84 -9.32
N ASN A 241 0.24 -4.33 -10.53
CA ASN A 241 -0.06 -5.71 -10.91
C ASN A 241 0.60 -6.73 -9.96
N ASN A 242 1.77 -6.40 -9.40
CA ASN A 242 2.46 -7.24 -8.41
C ASN A 242 1.64 -7.43 -7.11
N PHE A 243 0.76 -6.48 -6.77
CA PHE A 243 -0.03 -6.54 -5.55
C PHE A 243 -1.04 -7.68 -5.59
N VAL A 244 -1.60 -7.98 -6.77
CA VAL A 244 -2.54 -9.10 -6.95
C VAL A 244 -1.85 -10.43 -6.62
N HIS A 245 -0.62 -10.62 -7.13
CA HIS A 245 0.18 -11.82 -6.80
C HIS A 245 0.48 -11.93 -5.31
N PHE A 246 0.76 -10.78 -4.67
CA PHE A 246 0.97 -10.73 -3.24
C PHE A 246 -0.28 -11.10 -2.45
N PHE A 247 -1.46 -10.65 -2.87
CA PHE A 247 -2.73 -11.04 -2.25
C PHE A 247 -2.95 -12.54 -2.32
N HIS A 248 -2.73 -13.16 -3.50
CA HIS A 248 -2.88 -14.60 -3.65
C HIS A 248 -1.93 -15.39 -2.76
N HIS A 249 -0.67 -14.99 -2.67
CA HIS A 249 0.31 -15.67 -1.81
C HIS A 249 -0.06 -15.53 -0.32
N ASN A 250 -0.46 -14.34 0.13
CA ASN A 250 -0.90 -14.14 1.51
C ASN A 250 -2.19 -14.92 1.82
N MET A 251 -3.11 -14.98 0.86
CA MET A 251 -4.34 -15.78 0.98
C MET A 251 -4.00 -17.26 1.17
N HIS A 252 -3.11 -17.79 0.35
CA HIS A 252 -2.68 -19.20 0.40
C HIS A 252 -2.13 -19.57 1.77
N GLU A 253 -1.22 -18.76 2.30
CA GLU A 253 -0.65 -19.03 3.63
C GLU A 253 -1.68 -18.81 4.75
N ALA A 254 -2.58 -17.84 4.62
CA ALA A 254 -3.68 -17.66 5.57
C ALA A 254 -4.63 -18.87 5.59
N LEU A 255 -4.93 -19.46 4.42
CA LEU A 255 -5.75 -20.67 4.31
C LEU A 255 -5.06 -21.88 4.95
N LYS A 256 -3.74 -22.03 4.77
CA LYS A 256 -2.96 -23.07 5.45
C LYS A 256 -3.02 -22.92 6.97
N VAL A 257 -2.87 -21.70 7.50
CA VAL A 257 -3.00 -21.44 8.94
C VAL A 257 -4.41 -21.74 9.44
N ALA A 258 -5.44 -21.47 8.63
CA ALA A 258 -6.82 -21.83 8.97
C ALA A 258 -7.11 -23.35 8.84
N GLY A 259 -6.23 -24.13 8.21
CA GLY A 259 -6.48 -25.54 7.90
C GLY A 259 -7.56 -25.71 6.84
N LEU A 260 -7.60 -24.83 5.85
CA LEU A 260 -8.57 -24.80 4.77
C LEU A 260 -7.86 -24.93 3.42
N ASN A 261 -8.53 -25.57 2.46
CA ASN A 261 -8.02 -25.74 1.10
C ASN A 261 -8.59 -24.71 0.11
N ASP A 262 -9.70 -24.07 0.47
CA ASP A 262 -10.45 -23.16 -0.40
C ASP A 262 -10.81 -21.88 0.35
N ALA A 263 -10.79 -20.75 -0.37
CA ALA A 263 -11.25 -19.47 0.15
C ALA A 263 -12.78 -19.47 0.35
N CYS A 264 -13.22 -18.86 1.45
CA CYS A 264 -14.62 -18.56 1.75
C CYS A 264 -15.17 -17.43 0.86
N ASN A 265 -16.50 -17.28 0.87
CA ASN A 265 -17.16 -16.15 0.24
C ASN A 265 -17.00 -14.89 1.13
N PRO A 266 -16.34 -13.82 0.66
CA PRO A 266 -16.27 -12.57 1.40
C PRO A 266 -17.61 -11.85 1.33
N ARG A 267 -17.94 -11.01 2.31
CA ARG A 267 -19.12 -10.16 2.19
C ARG A 267 -18.86 -9.06 1.16
N ASN A 268 -19.94 -8.59 0.54
CA ASN A 268 -19.90 -7.36 -0.24
C ASN A 268 -19.37 -6.21 0.63
N ALA A 269 -18.45 -5.47 0.06
CA ALA A 269 -17.81 -4.33 0.68
C ALA A 269 -18.38 -3.02 0.10
N GLU A 270 -17.89 -1.92 0.63
CA GLU A 270 -18.23 -0.57 0.17
C GLU A 270 -16.95 0.27 0.23
N TYR A 271 -16.83 1.26 -0.66
CA TYR A 271 -15.71 2.20 -0.65
C TYR A 271 -16.14 3.57 -1.17
N ASN A 272 -15.34 4.59 -0.88
CA ASN A 272 -15.52 5.95 -1.37
C ASN A 272 -14.96 6.09 -2.79
N ALA A 273 -15.84 6.06 -3.79
CA ALA A 273 -15.48 6.25 -5.19
C ALA A 273 -14.98 7.66 -5.50
N ASP A 274 -15.32 8.65 -4.67
CA ASP A 274 -14.88 10.04 -4.80
C ASP A 274 -13.54 10.30 -4.08
N HIS A 275 -12.79 9.26 -3.73
CA HIS A 275 -11.43 9.46 -3.22
C HIS A 275 -10.61 10.23 -4.26
N ILE A 276 -9.96 11.32 -3.85
CA ILE A 276 -9.29 12.26 -4.77
C ILE A 276 -8.16 11.60 -5.58
N TRP A 277 -7.58 10.53 -5.05
CA TRP A 277 -6.57 9.74 -5.75
C TRP A 277 -6.75 8.25 -5.41
N PRO A 278 -7.65 7.52 -6.10
CA PRO A 278 -8.06 6.17 -5.70
C PRO A 278 -6.90 5.17 -5.63
N MET A 279 -5.97 5.21 -6.58
CA MET A 279 -4.79 4.35 -6.60
C MET A 279 -3.91 4.52 -5.35
N PHE A 280 -3.62 5.78 -4.97
CA PHE A 280 -2.87 6.06 -3.75
C PHE A 280 -3.64 5.62 -2.50
N GLY A 281 -4.96 5.89 -2.44
CA GLY A 281 -5.82 5.45 -1.35
C GLY A 281 -5.78 3.94 -1.16
N ALA A 282 -5.88 3.16 -2.26
CA ALA A 282 -5.81 1.71 -2.23
C ALA A 282 -4.43 1.17 -1.82
N ALA A 283 -3.35 1.81 -2.29
CA ALA A 283 -1.99 1.46 -1.88
C ALA A 283 -1.79 1.66 -0.38
N VAL A 284 -2.22 2.81 0.16
CA VAL A 284 -2.12 3.12 1.59
C VAL A 284 -2.98 2.16 2.41
N GLU A 285 -4.21 1.88 1.98
CA GLU A 285 -5.10 0.93 2.66
C GLU A 285 -4.47 -0.47 2.71
N THR A 286 -3.92 -0.93 1.58
CA THR A 286 -3.22 -2.20 1.47
C THR A 286 -2.05 -2.31 2.44
N ILE A 287 -1.20 -1.28 2.50
CA ILE A 287 -0.05 -1.26 3.42
C ILE A 287 -0.54 -1.33 4.87
N LYS A 288 -1.60 -0.60 5.23
CA LYS A 288 -2.17 -0.62 6.58
C LYS A 288 -2.73 -2.00 6.94
N VAL A 289 -3.49 -2.64 6.04
CA VAL A 289 -4.02 -3.99 6.25
C VAL A 289 -2.88 -4.99 6.44
N LEU A 290 -1.85 -4.96 5.59
CA LEU A 290 -0.69 -5.83 5.74
C LEU A 290 0.10 -5.57 7.03
N THR A 291 0.18 -4.31 7.49
CA THR A 291 0.76 -3.94 8.79
C THR A 291 -0.01 -4.59 9.95
N ILE A 292 -1.35 -4.63 9.85
CA ILE A 292 -2.20 -5.28 10.85
C ILE A 292 -2.02 -6.80 10.79
N ILE A 293 -1.97 -7.40 9.59
CA ILE A 293 -1.80 -8.84 9.40
C ILE A 293 -0.46 -9.31 9.97
N GLU A 294 0.65 -8.60 9.67
CA GLU A 294 1.97 -8.89 10.24
C GLU A 294 1.92 -8.89 11.78
N HIS A 295 1.38 -7.82 12.37
CA HIS A 295 1.23 -7.72 13.82
C HIS A 295 0.36 -8.84 14.40
N LYS A 296 -0.76 -9.16 13.75
CA LYS A 296 -1.65 -10.25 14.19
C LYS A 296 -0.94 -11.59 14.20
N TYR A 297 -0.23 -11.95 13.13
CA TYR A 297 0.56 -13.19 13.12
C TYR A 297 1.65 -13.20 14.19
N GLU A 298 2.37 -12.09 14.38
CA GLU A 298 3.41 -12.00 15.41
C GLU A 298 2.84 -12.23 16.83
N GLN A 299 1.67 -11.68 17.13
CA GLN A 299 1.03 -11.88 18.43
C GLN A 299 0.41 -13.28 18.56
N LEU A 300 -0.19 -13.83 17.50
CA LEU A 300 -0.72 -15.19 17.50
C LEU A 300 0.40 -16.20 17.78
N ILE A 301 1.58 -16.04 17.17
CA ILE A 301 2.74 -16.89 17.46
C ILE A 301 3.07 -16.87 18.97
N LYS A 302 3.08 -15.69 19.60
CA LYS A 302 3.35 -15.55 21.04
C LYS A 302 2.26 -16.15 21.93
N LEU A 303 1.03 -16.31 21.42
CA LEU A 303 -0.08 -16.91 22.17
C LEU A 303 -0.08 -18.44 22.10
N TYR A 304 0.54 -19.03 21.06
CA TYR A 304 0.51 -20.47 20.80
C TYR A 304 1.90 -21.15 20.86
N GLN A 305 2.97 -20.41 21.19
CA GLN A 305 4.32 -20.91 21.49
C GLN A 305 4.66 -20.67 22.97
#